data_AF-A0A1S9P8R7-F1
#
_entry.id   AF-A0A1S9P8R7-F1
#
_cell.length_a   1.000
_cell.length_b   1.000
_cell.length_c   1.000
_cell.angle_alpha   90.00
_cell.angle_beta   90.00
_cell.angle_gamma   90.00
#
_symmetry.space_group_name_H-M   'P 1'
#
loop_
_entity.id
_entity.type
_entity.pdbx_description
1 polymer ?
#
loop_
_entity_poly.entity_id
_entity_poly.type
_entity_poly.pdbx_seq_one_letter_code
_entity_poly.pdbx_strand_id
1 'polypeptide(L)'
;MVDTFIDIGELLYTDMQAFYQQMLAHKNEPEKAMTLLQEWFVGRLSTKVNSEKLQLVQQACERIDEGSGVKTIKEVYTGMGISKSTLERHFLEVVGITPKMYSRIVRFNKVYNILQHGQYNTWQEVIYNFNFYDQAHFIKDFKKFFNRTPSEVHKSRVNSNELLGSVGD
;
A
#
# COMPACT_ATOMS: atom_id res chain seq x y z
N MET A 1 3.98 21.86 -5.49
CA MET A 1 2.69 22.49 -5.19
C MET A 1 1.63 21.71 -5.96
N VAL A 2 1.14 20.62 -5.37
CA VAL A 2 -0.06 19.91 -5.85
C VAL A 2 -0.78 19.42 -4.59
N ASP A 3 -1.17 20.37 -3.73
CA ASP A 3 -2.16 20.12 -2.69
C ASP A 3 -3.52 20.32 -3.36
N THR A 4 -3.97 19.30 -4.08
CA THR A 4 -5.39 19.19 -4.41
C THR A 4 -5.93 18.07 -3.53
N PHE A 5 -6.23 18.42 -2.27
CA PHE A 5 -7.17 17.63 -1.49
C PHE A 5 -8.50 17.68 -2.24
N ILE A 6 -8.78 16.63 -3.01
CA ILE A 6 -10.11 16.42 -3.56
C ILE A 6 -10.98 16.04 -2.37
N ASP A 7 -11.87 16.94 -1.98
CA ASP A 7 -12.90 16.63 -1.01
C ASP A 7 -13.71 15.45 -1.55
N ILE A 8 -13.74 14.35 -0.78
CA ILE A 8 -14.58 13.19 -1.09
C ILE A 8 -16.04 13.64 -1.28
N GLY A 9 -16.48 14.67 -0.55
CA GLY A 9 -17.75 15.35 -0.71
C GLY A 9 -17.96 15.91 -2.13
N GLU A 10 -17.00 16.64 -2.69
CA GLU A 10 -17.08 17.18 -4.06
C GLU A 10 -17.06 16.09 -5.14
N LEU A 11 -16.31 15.01 -4.92
CA LEU A 11 -16.29 13.86 -5.83
C LEU A 11 -17.63 13.09 -5.86
N LEU A 12 -18.39 13.17 -4.76
CA LEU A 12 -19.62 12.42 -4.56
C LEU A 12 -20.90 13.25 -4.73
N TYR A 13 -20.85 14.58 -4.60
CA TYR A 13 -22.02 15.41 -4.24
C TYR A 13 -23.22 15.30 -5.18
N THR A 14 -23.02 15.33 -6.50
CA THR A 14 -24.13 15.49 -7.45
C THR A 14 -24.95 14.20 -7.63
N ASP A 15 -24.31 13.03 -7.68
CA ASP A 15 -25.04 11.74 -7.74
C ASP A 15 -25.52 11.25 -6.37
N MET A 16 -24.84 11.65 -5.28
CA MET A 16 -25.13 11.14 -3.95
C MET A 16 -26.48 11.66 -3.42
N GLN A 17 -26.91 12.85 -3.83
CA GLN A 17 -28.26 13.36 -3.54
C GLN A 17 -29.36 12.47 -4.14
N ALA A 18 -29.27 12.13 -5.43
CA ALA A 18 -30.26 11.28 -6.09
C ALA A 18 -30.29 9.86 -5.48
N PHE A 19 -29.11 9.31 -5.19
CA PHE A 19 -28.98 8.02 -4.50
C PHE A 19 -29.56 8.06 -3.08
N TYR A 20 -29.27 9.12 -2.32
CA TYR A 20 -29.77 9.29 -0.96
C TYR A 20 -31.31 9.38 -0.91
N GLN A 21 -31.93 10.05 -1.90
CA GLN A 21 -33.40 10.08 -2.01
C GLN A 21 -33.98 8.69 -2.33
N GLN A 22 -33.34 7.91 -3.20
CA GLN A 22 -33.76 6.52 -3.47
C GLN A 22 -33.60 5.61 -2.24
N MET A 23 -32.52 5.76 -1.48
CA MET A 23 -32.31 5.06 -0.21
C MET A 23 -33.39 5.41 0.84
N LEU A 24 -33.75 6.69 0.96
CA LEU A 24 -34.81 7.13 1.87
C LEU A 24 -36.20 6.60 1.48
N ALA A 25 -36.49 6.52 0.18
CA ALA A 25 -37.76 5.98 -0.33
C ALA A 25 -37.95 4.50 0.04
N HIS A 26 -36.87 3.74 0.13
CA HIS A 26 -36.88 2.31 0.49
C HIS A 26 -36.40 2.03 1.92
N LYS A 27 -36.44 3.01 2.83
CA LYS A 27 -35.93 2.89 4.21
C LYS A 27 -36.54 1.76 5.04
N ASN A 28 -37.75 1.32 4.69
CA ASN A 28 -38.48 0.24 5.37
C ASN A 28 -38.36 -1.11 4.64
N GLU A 29 -37.60 -1.17 3.55
CA GLU A 29 -37.41 -2.34 2.70
C GLU A 29 -35.91 -2.66 2.61
N PRO A 30 -35.31 -3.27 3.66
CA PRO A 30 -33.87 -3.41 3.78
C PRO A 30 -33.23 -4.20 2.63
N GLU A 31 -33.94 -5.18 2.06
CA GLU A 31 -33.45 -5.90 0.88
C GLU A 31 -33.34 -4.99 -0.36
N LYS A 32 -34.33 -4.14 -0.62
CA LYS A 32 -34.28 -3.18 -1.74
C LYS A 32 -33.22 -2.11 -1.53
N ALA A 33 -33.05 -1.63 -0.31
CA ALA A 33 -31.99 -0.68 0.03
C ALA A 33 -30.60 -1.29 -0.18
N MET A 34 -30.40 -2.57 0.19
CA MET A 34 -29.16 -3.30 -0.07
C MET A 34 -28.89 -3.44 -1.57
N THR A 35 -29.89 -3.84 -2.36
CA THR A 35 -29.76 -3.95 -3.82
C THR A 35 -29.42 -2.61 -4.47
N LEU A 36 -30.13 -1.54 -4.12
CA LEU A 36 -29.85 -0.18 -4.61
C LEU A 36 -28.42 0.28 -4.27
N LEU A 37 -27.97 0.01 -3.05
CA LEU A 37 -26.62 0.34 -2.61
C LEU A 37 -25.58 -0.43 -3.42
N GLN A 38 -25.78 -1.74 -3.61
CA GLN A 38 -24.89 -2.57 -4.43
C GLN A 38 -24.85 -2.10 -5.88
N GLU A 39 -26.01 -1.88 -6.52
CA GLU A 39 -26.09 -1.44 -7.91
C GLU A 39 -25.42 -0.08 -8.12
N TRP A 40 -25.62 0.86 -7.19
CA TRP A 40 -25.00 2.18 -7.26
C TRP A 40 -23.47 2.12 -7.11
N PHE A 41 -22.97 1.33 -6.14
CA PHE A 41 -21.53 1.11 -5.99
C PHE A 41 -20.93 0.41 -7.20
N VAL A 42 -21.56 -0.66 -7.71
CA VAL A 42 -21.09 -1.39 -8.88
C VAL A 42 -21.10 -0.51 -10.12
N GLY A 43 -22.13 0.30 -10.34
CA GLY A 43 -22.20 1.28 -11.42
C GLY A 43 -21.07 2.32 -11.36
N ARG A 44 -20.66 2.76 -10.17
CA ARG A 44 -19.54 3.70 -10.01
C ARG A 44 -18.16 3.07 -10.11
N LEU A 45 -18.00 1.85 -9.60
CA LEU A 45 -16.75 1.12 -9.68
C LEU A 45 -16.50 0.65 -11.11
N SER A 46 -17.52 0.11 -11.80
CA SER A 46 -17.39 -0.41 -13.16
C SER A 46 -17.11 0.68 -14.21
N THR A 47 -17.62 1.90 -14.03
CA THR A 47 -17.47 2.99 -15.02
C THR A 47 -16.11 3.69 -14.99
N LYS A 48 -15.31 3.55 -13.93
CA LYS A 48 -13.98 4.18 -13.81
C LYS A 48 -12.80 3.20 -13.79
N VAL A 49 -13.03 1.90 -13.61
CA VAL A 49 -11.97 0.90 -13.39
C VAL A 49 -11.28 0.40 -14.67
N ASN A 50 -11.72 0.82 -15.86
CA ASN A 50 -11.15 0.36 -17.14
C ASN A 50 -10.23 1.36 -17.87
N SER A 51 -9.52 2.22 -17.12
CA SER A 51 -8.48 3.05 -17.75
C SER A 51 -7.18 2.26 -17.92
N GLU A 52 -6.59 2.29 -19.11
CA GLU A 52 -5.25 1.74 -19.43
C GLU A 52 -4.22 2.16 -18.36
N LYS A 53 -4.34 3.38 -17.86
CA LYS A 53 -3.55 3.92 -16.75
C LYS A 53 -3.63 3.07 -15.49
N LEU A 54 -4.83 2.71 -15.04
CA LEU A 54 -5.03 1.91 -13.82
C LEU A 54 -4.40 0.52 -13.99
N GLN A 55 -4.57 -0.10 -15.16
CA GLN A 55 -3.97 -1.40 -15.47
C GLN A 55 -2.44 -1.34 -15.43
N LEU A 56 -1.83 -0.30 -16.02
CA LEU A 56 -0.39 -0.09 -15.97
C LEU A 56 0.12 0.10 -14.55
N VAL A 57 -0.59 0.87 -13.73
CA VAL A 57 -0.22 1.09 -12.33
C VAL A 57 -0.36 -0.18 -11.51
N GLN A 58 -1.45 -0.92 -11.69
CA GLN A 58 -1.68 -2.21 -11.04
C GLN A 58 -0.56 -3.20 -11.38
N GLN A 59 -0.23 -3.34 -12.67
CA GLN A 59 0.87 -4.19 -13.11
C GLN A 59 2.22 -3.76 -12.50
N ALA A 60 2.47 -2.46 -12.36
CA ALA A 60 3.66 -1.97 -11.69
C ALA A 60 3.68 -2.32 -10.20
N CYS A 61 2.55 -2.20 -9.49
CA CYS A 61 2.43 -2.61 -8.09
C CYS A 61 2.72 -4.11 -7.93
N GLU A 62 2.08 -4.96 -8.74
CA GLU A 62 2.29 -6.41 -8.74
C GLU A 62 3.78 -6.76 -8.92
N ARG A 63 4.43 -6.15 -9.92
CA ARG A 63 5.87 -6.37 -10.16
C ARG A 63 6.75 -5.94 -8.99
N ILE A 64 6.39 -4.84 -8.32
CA ILE A 64 7.10 -4.36 -7.13
C ILE A 64 6.90 -5.32 -5.95
N ASP A 65 5.68 -5.80 -5.74
CA ASP A 65 5.29 -6.68 -4.63
C ASP A 65 5.93 -8.06 -4.77
N GLU A 66 5.89 -8.65 -5.97
CA GLU A 66 6.62 -9.88 -6.31
C GLU A 66 8.13 -9.73 -6.08
N GLY A 67 8.67 -8.55 -6.37
CA GLY A 67 10.08 -8.21 -6.14
C GLY A 67 10.39 -7.81 -4.70
N SER A 68 9.43 -7.88 -3.77
CA SER A 68 9.57 -7.40 -2.39
C SER A 68 10.14 -5.98 -2.28
N GLY A 69 9.84 -5.12 -3.26
CA GLY A 69 10.36 -3.76 -3.33
C GLY A 69 11.86 -3.62 -3.64
N VAL A 70 12.55 -4.70 -4.04
CA VAL A 70 13.99 -4.71 -4.32
C VAL A 70 14.30 -4.29 -5.75
N LYS A 71 13.45 -4.68 -6.71
CA LYS A 71 13.58 -4.32 -8.13
C LYS A 71 13.76 -2.81 -8.31
N THR A 72 14.68 -2.41 -9.17
CA THR A 72 14.83 -1.02 -9.58
C THR A 72 13.60 -0.58 -10.37
N ILE A 73 13.31 0.73 -10.38
CA ILE A 73 12.19 1.26 -11.17
C ILE A 73 12.35 0.94 -12.66
N LYS A 74 13.60 0.84 -13.16
CA LYS A 74 13.88 0.39 -14.52
C LYS A 74 13.38 -1.03 -14.76
N GLU A 75 13.67 -1.96 -13.87
CA GLU A 75 13.19 -3.34 -13.96
C GLU A 75 11.67 -3.42 -13.86
N VAL A 76 11.04 -2.55 -13.07
CA VAL A 76 9.57 -2.49 -12.95
C VAL A 76 8.93 -2.14 -14.28
N TYR A 77 9.35 -1.05 -14.95
CA TYR A 77 8.70 -0.61 -16.20
C TYR A 77 9.19 -1.33 -17.47
N THR A 78 10.32 -2.05 -17.41
CA THR A 78 10.85 -2.79 -18.56
C THR A 78 9.80 -3.74 -19.14
N GLY A 79 9.53 -3.63 -20.44
CA GLY A 79 8.54 -4.48 -21.12
C GLY A 79 7.08 -4.08 -20.91
N MET A 80 6.78 -2.97 -20.23
CA MET A 80 5.41 -2.44 -20.09
C MET A 80 5.00 -1.47 -21.22
N GLY A 81 5.89 -1.21 -22.19
CA GLY A 81 5.61 -0.28 -23.30
C GLY A 81 5.57 1.20 -22.90
N ILE A 82 5.94 1.55 -21.66
CA ILE A 82 5.91 2.92 -21.14
C ILE A 82 7.28 3.43 -20.73
N SER A 83 7.44 4.75 -20.73
CA SER A 83 8.63 5.41 -20.21
C SER A 83 8.61 5.47 -18.68
N LYS A 84 9.78 5.69 -18.07
CA LYS A 84 9.88 5.99 -16.63
C LYS A 84 9.00 7.17 -16.21
N SER A 85 9.03 8.26 -16.97
CA SER A 85 8.25 9.48 -16.66
C SER A 85 6.74 9.22 -16.72
N THR A 86 6.30 8.42 -17.71
CA THR A 86 4.91 7.98 -17.83
C THR A 86 4.49 7.16 -16.62
N LEU A 87 5.32 6.19 -16.20
CA LEU A 87 5.04 5.40 -14.99
C LEU A 87 4.94 6.31 -13.76
N GLU A 88 5.93 7.18 -13.53
CA GLU A 88 5.95 8.07 -12.36
C GLU A 88 4.71 8.97 -12.29
N ARG A 89 4.30 9.56 -13.42
CA ARG A 89 3.08 10.37 -13.49
C ARG A 89 1.82 9.55 -13.20
N HIS A 90 1.66 8.41 -13.87
CA HIS A 90 0.47 7.56 -13.67
C HIS A 90 0.38 7.03 -12.23
N PHE A 91 1.50 6.61 -11.66
CA PHE A 91 1.55 6.12 -10.28
C PHE A 91 1.20 7.23 -9.28
N LEU A 92 1.68 8.46 -9.52
CA LEU A 92 1.33 9.60 -8.67
C LEU A 92 -0.16 9.94 -8.76
N GLU A 93 -0.76 9.90 -9.94
CA GLU A 93 -2.19 10.17 -10.13
C GLU A 93 -3.10 9.08 -9.53
N VAL A 94 -2.67 7.82 -9.56
CA VAL A 94 -3.51 6.69 -9.13
C VAL A 94 -3.27 6.29 -7.68
N VAL A 95 -2.02 6.25 -7.23
CA VAL A 95 -1.63 5.81 -5.87
C VAL A 95 -1.34 6.99 -4.95
N GLY A 96 -1.05 8.18 -5.49
CA GLY A 96 -0.73 9.37 -4.70
C GLY A 96 0.72 9.49 -4.27
N ILE A 97 1.59 8.53 -4.64
CA ILE A 97 3.04 8.56 -4.35
C ILE A 97 3.84 8.13 -5.57
N THR A 98 5.17 8.27 -5.51
CA THR A 98 6.04 7.76 -6.59
C THR A 98 6.20 6.24 -6.50
N PRO A 99 6.47 5.53 -7.61
CA PRO A 99 6.74 4.10 -7.59
C PRO A 99 7.96 3.77 -6.71
N LYS A 100 8.96 4.67 -6.66
CA LYS A 100 10.13 4.53 -5.78
C LYS A 100 9.77 4.57 -4.30
N MET A 101 8.84 5.44 -3.90
CA MET A 101 8.37 5.50 -2.52
C MET A 101 7.54 4.25 -2.19
N TYR A 102 6.70 3.80 -3.12
CA TYR A 102 5.94 2.55 -2.96
C TYR A 102 6.86 1.34 -2.78
N SER A 103 7.85 1.14 -3.66
CA SER A 103 8.85 0.07 -3.51
C SER A 103 9.56 0.12 -2.17
N ARG A 104 9.84 1.32 -1.66
CA ARG A 104 10.47 1.51 -0.35
C ARG A 104 9.54 1.09 0.80
N ILE A 105 8.24 1.42 0.72
CA ILE A 105 7.23 0.97 1.69
C ILE A 105 7.14 -0.55 1.69
N VAL A 106 7.01 -1.18 0.52
CA VAL A 106 6.92 -2.65 0.38
C VAL A 106 8.15 -3.33 1.00
N ARG A 107 9.33 -2.82 0.69
CA ARG A 107 10.61 -3.30 1.25
C ARG A 107 10.62 -3.22 2.78
N PHE A 108 10.24 -2.07 3.34
CA PHE A 108 10.21 -1.88 4.79
C PHE A 108 9.17 -2.74 5.49
N ASN A 109 8.00 -2.94 4.88
CA ASN A 109 6.97 -3.85 5.41
C ASN A 109 7.47 -5.29 5.44
N LYS A 110 8.20 -5.74 4.41
CA LYS A 110 8.82 -7.07 4.42
C LYS A 110 9.89 -7.23 5.48
N VAL A 111 10.78 -6.24 5.62
CA VAL A 111 11.77 -6.25 6.70
C VAL A 111 11.09 -6.28 8.06
N TYR A 112 10.10 -5.42 8.30
CA TYR A 112 9.35 -5.40 9.56
C TYR A 112 8.74 -6.76 9.88
N ASN A 113 8.12 -7.42 8.90
CA ASN A 113 7.55 -8.75 9.06
C ASN A 113 8.61 -9.81 9.44
N ILE A 114 9.75 -9.81 8.75
CA ILE A 114 10.89 -10.69 9.07
C ILE A 114 11.37 -10.47 10.50
N LEU A 115 11.48 -9.21 10.93
CA LEU A 115 11.93 -8.87 12.29
C LEU A 115 10.95 -9.36 13.36
N GLN A 116 9.64 -9.24 13.09
CA GLN A 116 8.59 -9.68 14.00
C GLN A 116 8.50 -11.21 14.12
N HIS A 117 8.85 -11.96 13.07
CA HIS A 117 8.82 -13.43 13.09
C HIS A 117 10.19 -14.07 13.36
N GLY A 118 11.29 -13.28 13.38
CA GLY A 118 12.64 -13.81 13.56
C GLY A 118 13.21 -14.58 12.39
N GLN A 119 12.72 -14.31 11.18
CA GLN A 119 13.11 -15.06 9.98
C GLN A 119 14.41 -14.51 9.37
N TYR A 120 15.44 -14.32 10.19
CA TYR A 120 16.74 -13.81 9.74
C TYR A 120 17.86 -14.29 10.65
N ASN A 121 19.05 -14.53 10.08
CA ASN A 121 20.22 -14.97 10.86
C ASN A 121 21.04 -13.77 11.33
N THR A 122 21.22 -12.76 10.47
CA THR A 122 22.03 -11.57 10.77
C THR A 122 21.43 -10.29 10.21
N TRP A 123 21.82 -9.13 10.77
CA TRP A 123 21.42 -7.83 10.24
C TRP A 123 21.98 -7.54 8.85
N GLN A 124 23.19 -8.04 8.60
CA GLN A 124 23.89 -7.91 7.33
C GLN A 124 23.12 -8.63 6.22
N GLU A 125 22.57 -9.80 6.51
CA GLU A 125 21.71 -10.54 5.59
C GLU A 125 20.46 -9.73 5.21
N VAL A 126 19.79 -9.10 6.17
CA VAL A 126 18.62 -8.24 5.89
C VAL A 126 18.99 -7.03 5.02
N ILE A 127 20.11 -6.37 5.33
CA ILE A 127 20.58 -5.21 4.56
C ILE A 127 20.91 -5.60 3.11
N TYR A 128 21.61 -6.72 2.94
CA TYR A 128 22.01 -7.26 1.64
C TYR A 128 20.80 -7.71 0.81
N ASN A 129 19.93 -8.55 1.39
CA ASN A 129 18.78 -9.13 0.69
C ASN A 129 17.77 -8.08 0.22
N PHE A 130 17.65 -6.97 0.95
CA PHE A 130 16.76 -5.87 0.59
C PHE A 130 17.47 -4.69 -0.08
N ASN A 131 18.72 -4.87 -0.49
CA ASN A 131 19.51 -3.90 -1.27
C ASN A 131 19.51 -2.49 -0.65
N PHE A 132 19.76 -2.42 0.66
CA PHE A 132 20.02 -1.17 1.36
C PHE A 132 21.50 -0.80 1.22
N TYR A 133 21.79 0.47 0.89
CA TYR A 133 23.15 0.95 0.65
C TYR A 133 24.10 0.70 1.82
N ASP A 134 23.67 1.07 3.03
CA ASP A 134 24.39 0.77 4.26
C ASP A 134 23.43 0.72 5.46
N GLN A 135 23.98 0.24 6.59
CA GLN A 135 23.25 0.06 7.83
C GLN A 135 22.74 1.38 8.42
N ALA A 136 23.50 2.48 8.29
CA ALA A 136 23.14 3.77 8.89
C ALA A 136 21.94 4.39 8.16
N HIS A 137 21.95 4.37 6.82
CA HIS A 137 20.83 4.78 5.99
C HIS A 137 19.60 3.90 6.23
N PHE A 138 19.77 2.58 6.30
CA PHE A 138 18.69 1.66 6.64
C PHE A 138 18.05 1.98 7.98
N ILE A 139 18.83 2.12 9.06
CA ILE A 139 18.30 2.41 10.40
C ILE A 139 17.58 3.76 10.43
N LYS A 140 18.19 4.80 9.85
CA LYS A 140 17.60 6.14 9.80
C LYS A 140 16.27 6.13 9.06
N ASP A 141 16.21 5.42 7.94
CA ASP A 141 15.02 5.32 7.13
C ASP A 141 13.94 4.46 7.79
N PHE A 142 14.32 3.32 8.37
CA PHE A 142 13.40 2.46 9.13
C PHE A 142 12.77 3.21 10.30
N LYS A 143 13.57 4.00 11.04
CA LYS A 143 13.07 4.85 12.13
C LYS A 143 12.10 5.92 11.64
N LYS A 144 12.30 6.48 10.44
CA LYS A 144 11.34 7.42 9.84
C LYS A 144 10.01 6.75 9.49
N PHE A 145 10.02 5.50 9.05
CA PHE A 145 8.80 4.78 8.66
C PHE A 145 8.01 4.23 9.86
N PHE A 146 8.70 3.64 10.85
CA PHE A 146 8.04 2.91 11.95
C PHE A 146 8.17 3.61 13.32
N ASN A 147 8.80 4.79 13.37
CA ASN A 147 9.12 5.51 14.60
C ASN A 147 9.90 4.69 15.64
N ARG A 148 10.54 3.61 15.20
CA ARG A 148 11.31 2.65 16.00
C ARG A 148 12.51 2.19 15.20
N THR A 149 13.59 1.81 15.85
CA THR A 149 14.74 1.20 15.19
C THR A 149 14.51 -0.30 14.98
N PRO A 150 15.20 -0.92 13.99
CA PRO A 150 15.15 -2.36 13.82
C PRO A 150 15.54 -3.14 15.08
N SER A 151 16.53 -2.64 15.85
CA SER A 151 16.95 -3.24 17.12
C SER A 151 15.86 -3.18 18.20
N GLU A 152 15.12 -2.07 18.29
CA GLU A 152 14.00 -1.94 19.22
C GLU A 152 12.86 -2.91 18.88
N VAL A 153 12.58 -3.12 17.60
CA VAL A 153 11.59 -4.12 17.14
C VAL A 153 12.04 -5.53 17.53
N HIS A 154 13.29 -5.88 17.23
CA HIS A 154 13.86 -7.18 17.60
C HIS A 154 13.80 -7.44 19.12
N LYS A 155 14.24 -6.48 19.94
CA LYS A 155 14.20 -6.60 21.40
C LYS A 155 12.77 -6.80 21.91
N SER A 156 11.81 -6.04 21.39
CA SER A 156 10.41 -6.20 21.81
C SER A 156 9.86 -7.59 21.50
N ARG A 157 10.23 -8.19 20.38
CA ARG A 157 9.83 -9.56 20.05
C ARG A 157 10.45 -10.57 21.01
N VAL A 158 11.75 -10.47 21.28
CA VAL A 158 12.46 -11.38 22.19
C VAL A 158 11.83 -11.34 23.58
N ASN A 159 11.60 -10.15 24.12
CA ASN A 159 10.97 -9.96 25.42
C ASN A 159 9.54 -10.54 25.47
N SER A 160 8.74 -10.35 24.41
CA SER A 160 7.38 -10.94 24.33
C SER A 160 7.41 -12.47 24.28
N ASN A 161 8.38 -13.08 23.58
CA ASN A 161 8.52 -14.53 23.53
C ASN A 161 9.01 -15.11 24.87
N GLU A 162 9.90 -14.42 25.59
CA GLU A 162 10.34 -14.84 26.94
C GLU A 162 9.19 -14.79 27.95
N LEU A 163 8.34 -13.75 27.89
CA LEU A 163 7.15 -13.64 28.75
C LEU A 163 6.15 -14.77 28.48
N LEU A 164 5.93 -15.16 27.23
CA LEU A 164 5.05 -16.27 26.86
C LEU A 164 5.65 -17.66 27.17
N GLY A 165 6.98 -17.79 27.19
CA GLY A 165 7.68 -19.02 27.57
C GLY A 165 7.72 -19.28 29.08
N SER A 166 7.60 -18.24 29.90
CA SER A 166 7.66 -18.33 31.38
C SER A 166 6.35 -18.76 32.07
N VAL A 167 5.27 -18.97 31.33
CA VAL A 167 3.95 -19.42 31.85
C VAL A 167 3.76 -20.94 31.67
N GLY A 168 4.81 -21.65 31.22
CA GLY A 168 4.76 -23.06 30.86
C GLY A 168 5.41 -24.06 31.82
N ASP A 169 5.91 -23.62 32.98
CA ASP A 169 6.51 -24.48 34.03
C ASP A 169 5.72 -24.43 35.34
#